data_AF-A0A0D2KT52-F1
#
_entry.id   AF-A0A0D2KT52-F1
#
_cell.length_a   1.000
_cell.length_b   1.000
_cell.length_c   1.000
_cell.angle_alpha   90.00
_cell.angle_beta   90.00
_cell.angle_gamma   90.00
#
_symmetry.space_group_name_H-M   'P 1'
#
loop_
_entity.id
_entity.type
_entity.pdbx_description
1 polymer ?
#
loop_
_entity_poly.entity_id
_entity_poly.type
_entity_poly.pdbx_seq_one_letter_code
_entity_poly.pdbx_strand_id
1 'polypeptide(L)' 'MPTLSGRARPIEKFAAAAAKCSVEASAYGKCILADYQSTYHDMCAREFLRLKDCYLKSIARNQG' A
#
# COMPACT_ATOMS: atom_id res chain seq x y z
N MET A 1 -8.10 -23.28 -20.25
CA MET A 1 -8.33 -21.96 -19.60
C MET A 1 -8.16 -22.19 -18.12
N PRO A 2 -7.15 -21.64 -17.42
CA PRO A 2 -7.00 -21.90 -16.00
C PRO A 2 -8.08 -21.13 -15.24
N THR A 3 -9.00 -21.88 -14.65
CA THR A 3 -9.94 -21.44 -13.64
C THR A 3 -9.20 -21.26 -12.31
N LEU A 4 -8.94 -20.01 -11.92
CA LEU A 4 -8.35 -19.69 -10.61
C LEU A 4 -9.43 -19.67 -9.53
N SER A 5 -10.02 -20.85 -9.27
CA SER A 5 -10.68 -21.11 -7.99
C SER A 5 -9.58 -21.46 -6.98
N GLY A 6 -9.16 -20.49 -6.17
CA GLY A 6 -8.06 -20.69 -5.24
C GLY A 6 -7.86 -19.51 -4.32
N ARG A 7 -8.78 -19.32 -3.37
CA ARG A 7 -8.61 -18.60 -2.10
C ARG A 7 -7.64 -17.41 -2.22
N ALA A 8 -8.16 -16.24 -2.64
CA ALA A 8 -7.41 -15.01 -2.89
C ALA A 8 -6.14 -14.96 -2.04
N ARG A 9 -5.00 -15.22 -2.69
CA ARG A 9 -3.74 -15.48 -1.96
C ARG A 9 -3.43 -14.22 -1.16
N PRO A 10 -2.72 -14.31 -0.02
CA PRO A 10 -2.39 -13.14 0.80
C PRO A 10 -1.84 -11.95 -0.02
N ILE A 11 -1.10 -12.25 -1.10
CA ILE A 11 -0.61 -11.29 -2.09
C ILE A 11 -1.74 -10.49 -2.78
N GLU A 12 -2.85 -11.12 -3.16
CA GLU A 12 -4.00 -10.44 -3.77
C GLU A 12 -4.77 -9.60 -2.75
N LYS A 13 -4.87 -10.07 -1.49
CA LYS A 13 -5.44 -9.27 -0.39
C LYS A 13 -4.59 -8.02 -0.11
N PHE A 14 -3.26 -8.18 -0.15
CA PHE A 14 -2.30 -7.08 -0.07
C PHE A 14 -2.42 -6.12 -1.26
N ALA A 15 -2.50 -6.65 -2.49
CA ALA A 15 -2.68 -5.85 -3.70
C ALA A 15 -4.00 -5.07 -3.69
N ALA A 16 -5.10 -5.67 -3.22
CA ALA A 16 -6.40 -5.01 -3.08
C ALA A 16 -6.39 -3.91 -1.99
N ALA A 17 -5.68 -4.14 -0.88
CA ALA A 17 -5.47 -3.11 0.15
C ALA A 17 -4.58 -1.97 -0.36
N ALA A 18 -3.50 -2.29 -1.07
CA ALA A 18 -2.62 -1.31 -1.71
C ALA A 18 -3.35 -0.52 -2.81
N ALA A 19 -4.25 -1.16 -3.56
CA ALA A 19 -5.10 -0.51 -4.55
C ALA A 19 -6.13 0.44 -3.91
N LYS A 20 -6.72 0.05 -2.76
CA LYS A 20 -7.61 0.92 -1.98
C LYS A 20 -6.91 2.16 -1.43
N CYS A 21 -5.64 2.03 -1.06
CA CYS A 21 -4.79 3.12 -0.58
C CYS A 21 -3.85 3.65 -1.67
N SER A 22 -4.21 3.47 -2.94
CA SER A 22 -3.36 3.79 -4.10
C SER A 22 -3.05 5.28 -4.20
N VAL A 23 -3.92 6.13 -3.67
CA VAL A 23 -3.73 7.59 -3.61
C VAL A 23 -2.58 7.93 -2.66
N GLU A 24 -2.63 7.38 -1.44
CA GLU A 24 -1.60 7.56 -0.42
C GLU A 24 -0.28 6.88 -0.84
N ALA A 25 -0.36 5.71 -1.48
CA ALA A 25 0.81 5.00 -2.00
C ALA A 25 1.50 5.80 -3.12
N SER A 26 0.71 6.40 -4.01
CA SER A 26 1.22 7.26 -5.07
C SER A 26 1.81 8.55 -4.51
N ALA A 27 1.20 9.14 -3.48
CA ALA A 27 1.73 10.33 -2.81
C ALA A 27 3.07 10.05 -2.11
N TYR A 28 3.17 8.92 -1.41
CA TYR A 28 4.41 8.44 -0.80
C TYR A 28 5.50 8.19 -1.86
N GLY A 29 5.16 7.49 -2.95
CA GLY A 29 6.07 7.25 -4.06
C GLY A 29 6.55 8.54 -4.73
N LYS A 30 5.67 9.53 -4.92
CA LYS A 30 6.02 10.85 -5.46
C LYS A 30 6.99 11.61 -4.55
N CYS A 31 6.81 11.53 -3.24
CA CYS A 31 7.71 12.15 -2.27
C CYS A 31 9.12 11.53 -2.33
N ILE A 32 9.20 10.19 -2.43
CA ILE A 32 10.46 9.49 -2.63
C ILE A 32 11.10 9.86 -3.97
N LEU A 33 10.32 9.89 -5.05
CA LEU A 33 10.82 10.21 -6.39
C LEU A 33 11.31 11.66 -6.51
N ALA A 34 10.71 12.58 -5.75
CA ALA A 34 11.12 13.98 -5.73
C ALA A 34 12.53 14.18 -5.16
N ASP A 35 12.91 13.35 -4.18
CA ASP A 35 14.20 13.46 -3.50
C ASP A 35 14.87 12.08 -3.33
N TYR A 36 14.89 11.29 -4.42
CA TYR A 36 15.40 9.91 -4.41
C TYR A 36 16.88 9.82 -3.99
N GLN A 37 17.61 10.92 -4.14
CA GLN A 37 19.01 11.05 -3.78
C GLN A 37 19.22 11.28 -2.28
N SER A 38 18.21 11.81 -1.58
CA SER A 38 18.24 12.13 -0.16
C SER A 38 17.02 11.53 0.55
N THR A 39 16.61 10.32 0.17
CA THR A 39 15.61 9.59 0.94
C THR A 39 16.20 9.15 2.28
N TYR A 40 16.12 10.02 3.28
CA TYR A 40 16.43 9.71 4.68
C TYR A 40 15.16 9.40 5.48
N HIS A 41 15.34 8.68 6.58
CA HIS A 41 14.28 8.37 7.53
C HIS A 41 13.54 9.66 7.90
N ASP A 42 12.21 9.62 7.89
CA ASP A 42 11.27 10.73 8.12
C ASP A 42 10.95 11.72 6.98
N MET A 43 11.68 11.76 5.86
CA MET A 43 11.35 12.68 4.74
C MET A 43 9.90 12.58 4.27
N CYS A 44 9.45 11.34 4.06
CA CYS A 44 8.09 11.04 3.62
C CYS A 44 7.26 10.41 4.74
N ALA A 45 7.62 10.63 6.01
CA ALA A 45 6.90 10.04 7.15
C ALA A 45 5.42 10.40 7.15
N ARG A 46 5.06 11.61 6.73
CA ARG A 46 3.65 12.04 6.68
C ARG A 46 2.81 11.19 5.72
N GLU A 47 3.35 10.95 4.52
CA GLU A 47 2.67 10.14 3.50
C GLU A 47 2.74 8.65 3.84
N PHE A 48 3.87 8.20 4.41
CA PHE A 48 4.02 6.84 4.93
C PHE A 48 3.01 6.53 6.04
N LEU A 49 2.81 7.45 6.99
CA LEU A 49 1.84 7.29 8.07
C LEU A 49 0.42 7.20 7.54
N ARG A 50 0.05 8.02 6.54
CA ARG A 50 -1.26 7.93 5.90
C ARG A 50 -1.45 6.61 5.15
N LEU A 51 -0.46 6.21 4.36
CA LEU A 51 -0.47 4.92 3.68
C LEU A 51 -0.61 3.78 4.69
N LYS A 52 0.20 3.77 5.76
CA LYS A 52 0.14 2.78 6.83
C LYS A 52 -1.24 2.73 7.48
N ASP A 53 -1.82 3.87 7.80
CA ASP A 53 -3.12 3.96 8.46
C ASP A 53 -4.24 3.38 7.57
N CYS A 54 -4.24 3.74 6.28
CA CYS A 54 -5.16 3.18 5.31
C CYS A 54 -4.93 1.66 5.11
N TYR A 55 -3.67 1.23 5.09
CA TYR A 55 -3.27 -0.16 4.95
C TYR A 55 -3.76 -1.00 6.13
N LEU A 56 -3.50 -0.55 7.36
CA LEU A 56 -3.94 -1.22 8.60
C LEU A 56 -5.47 -1.30 8.66
N LYS A 57 -6.18 -0.23 8.28
CA LYS A 57 -7.65 -0.25 8.16
C LYS A 57 -8.16 -1.23 7.11
N SER A 58 -7.47 -1.37 5.98
CA SER A 58 -7.85 -2.28 4.90
C SER A 58 -7.56 -3.76 5.23
N ILE A 59 -6.45 -4.05 5.90
CA ILE A 59 -6.13 -5.41 6.34
C ILE A 59 -7.06 -5.85 7.47
N ALA A 60 -7.33 -4.97 8.44
CA ALA A 60 -8.24 -5.24 9.55
C ALA A 60 -9.68 -5.52 9.07
N ARG A 61 -10.07 -5.01 7.90
CA ARG A 61 -11.41 -5.17 7.32
C ARG A 61 -11.55 -6.36 6.35
N ASN A 62 -10.54 -7.25 6.22
CA ASN A 62 -10.55 -8.32 5.20
C ASN A 62 -10.18 -9.74 5.69
N GLN A 63 -10.55 -10.08 6.93
CA GLN A 63 -10.70 -11.47 7.38
C GLN A 63 -12.16 -11.92 7.23
N GLY A 64 -12.50 -12.32 6.01
CA GLY A 64 -13.52 -13.30 5.67
C GLY A 64 -12.88 -14.33 4.76
#